data_AF-A0A1Q6TVT4-F1
#
_entry.id   AF-A0A1Q6TVT4-F1
#
_cell.length_a   1.000
_cell.length_b   1.000
_cell.length_c   1.000
_cell.angle_alpha   90.00
_cell.angle_beta   90.00
_cell.angle_gamma   90.00
#
_symmetry.space_group_name_H-M   'P 1'
#
loop_
_entity.id
_entity.type
_entity.pdbx_description
1 polymer ?
#
loop_
_entity_poly.entity_id
_entity_poly.type
_entity_poly.pdbx_seq_one_letter_code
_entity_poly.pdbx_strand_id
1 'polypeptide(L)'
;MRITSIKKENTGFCAARMNPVDFAYKKALLKGLKDTFNMNCKIENLDAVAGPVELKNIIANLKPFHYEVGENFRANFHLHTKVSDGSLTPKEFLEQCKEWADYVFKNKKVNTDIPPFSAAITDHDRVAGVKEAIALISQNPQDYKNFKFVAGCEFLFHGYKEPYSAFEAVGLGFNPFDKTLQSLMQGFGSHNHVSEAKKVRNAGGVLSWAHPIVTPEKINEDFFAFLKASGIDGVEGNYQYPHWDEEYVNEVKKTLMPLIEKFKMFVTGGTDSHRKTIF
;
A
#
# COMPACT_ATOMS: atom_id res chain seq x y z
N MET A 1 -24.47 -12.70 -58.85
CA MET A 1 -23.39 -12.56 -57.85
C MET A 1 -24.01 -12.55 -56.47
N ARG A 2 -23.78 -13.58 -55.66
CA ARG A 2 -24.30 -13.68 -54.29
C ARG A 2 -23.30 -13.06 -53.32
N ILE A 3 -23.83 -12.20 -52.46
CA ILE A 3 -23.16 -11.58 -51.32
C ILE A 3 -22.91 -12.67 -50.26
N THR A 4 -21.66 -12.95 -49.94
CA THR A 4 -21.28 -13.75 -48.75
C THR A 4 -20.79 -12.81 -47.66
N SER A 5 -21.55 -12.74 -46.57
CA SER A 5 -21.16 -12.05 -45.34
C SER A 5 -19.94 -12.72 -44.72
N ILE A 6 -18.95 -11.90 -44.36
CA ILE A 6 -17.86 -12.30 -43.49
C ILE A 6 -18.38 -12.23 -42.07
N LYS A 7 -18.49 -13.39 -41.42
CA LYS A 7 -18.80 -13.52 -39.99
C LYS A 7 -17.78 -12.72 -39.18
N LYS A 8 -18.25 -11.78 -38.35
CA LYS A 8 -17.47 -11.30 -37.20
C LYS A 8 -17.32 -12.47 -36.24
N GLU A 9 -16.12 -13.04 -36.19
CA GLU A 9 -15.76 -13.94 -35.10
C GLU A 9 -15.73 -13.14 -33.80
N ASN A 10 -16.57 -13.60 -32.88
CA ASN A 10 -16.67 -13.15 -31.51
C ASN A 10 -15.38 -13.61 -30.78
N THR A 11 -14.33 -12.79 -30.79
CA THR A 11 -13.20 -13.02 -29.89
C THR A 11 -13.63 -12.60 -28.49
N GLY A 12 -14.09 -13.60 -27.73
CA GLY A 12 -14.44 -13.44 -26.33
C GLY A 12 -13.33 -12.75 -25.54
N PHE A 13 -13.76 -12.00 -24.53
CA PHE A 13 -12.93 -11.39 -23.49
C PHE A 13 -11.80 -12.35 -23.08
N CYS A 14 -10.60 -12.12 -23.58
CA CYS A 14 -9.41 -12.81 -23.09
C CYS A 14 -9.12 -12.16 -21.74
N ALA A 15 -9.45 -12.84 -20.64
CA ALA A 15 -8.99 -12.45 -19.31
C ALA A 15 -7.47 -12.26 -19.42
N ALA A 16 -7.01 -11.02 -19.27
CA ALA A 16 -5.59 -10.71 -19.32
C ALA A 16 -4.88 -11.65 -18.34
N ARG A 17 -3.98 -12.50 -18.83
CA ARG A 17 -3.25 -13.44 -17.97
C ARG A 17 -2.53 -12.61 -16.91
N MET A 18 -2.84 -12.91 -15.64
CA MET A 18 -2.21 -12.30 -14.48
C MET A 18 -0.68 -12.31 -14.64
N ASN A 19 -0.02 -11.21 -14.26
CA ASN A 19 1.44 -11.13 -14.32
C ASN A 19 2.07 -12.31 -13.54
N PRO A 20 3.13 -12.97 -14.04
CA PRO A 20 3.75 -14.10 -13.36
C PRO A 20 4.21 -13.82 -11.92
N VAL A 21 4.67 -12.59 -11.65
CA VAL A 21 5.09 -12.17 -10.30
C VAL A 21 3.89 -12.09 -9.36
N ASP A 22 2.81 -11.45 -9.80
CA ASP A 22 1.57 -11.33 -9.01
C ASP A 22 0.92 -12.70 -8.80
N PHE A 23 0.99 -13.59 -9.80
CA PHE A 23 0.52 -14.96 -9.70
C PHE A 23 1.31 -15.76 -8.64
N ALA A 24 2.64 -15.64 -8.64
CA ALA A 24 3.48 -16.28 -7.63
C ALA A 24 3.21 -15.71 -6.22
N TYR A 25 3.04 -14.39 -6.11
CA TYR A 25 2.66 -13.72 -4.88
C TYR A 25 1.33 -14.25 -4.34
N LYS A 26 0.27 -14.28 -5.16
CA LYS A 26 -1.05 -14.79 -4.74
C LYS A 26 -1.00 -16.27 -4.37
N LYS A 27 -0.20 -17.10 -5.05
CA LYS A 27 0.05 -18.48 -4.60
C LYS A 27 0.69 -18.56 -3.21
N ALA A 28 1.65 -17.68 -2.92
CA ALA A 28 2.26 -17.62 -1.59
C ALA A 28 1.24 -17.19 -0.52
N LEU A 29 0.33 -16.26 -0.84
CA LEU A 29 -0.77 -15.89 0.04
C LEU A 29 -1.73 -17.06 0.30
N LEU A 30 -2.12 -17.83 -0.73
CA LEU A 30 -2.97 -19.02 -0.55
C LEU A 30 -2.34 -20.02 0.43
N LYS A 31 -1.03 -20.25 0.30
CA LYS A 31 -0.28 -21.10 1.25
C LYS A 31 -0.30 -20.49 2.66
N GLY A 32 -0.10 -19.18 2.79
CA GLY A 32 -0.18 -18.47 4.06
C GLY A 32 -1.54 -18.58 4.74
N LEU A 33 -2.63 -18.41 3.98
CA LEU A 33 -4.00 -18.59 4.45
C LEU A 33 -4.27 -20.02 4.91
N LYS A 34 -3.76 -21.01 4.18
CA LYS A 34 -3.87 -22.42 4.57
C LYS A 34 -3.10 -22.70 5.86
N ASP A 35 -1.85 -22.28 5.94
CA ASP A 35 -0.97 -22.55 7.08
C ASP A 35 -1.43 -21.81 8.36
N THR A 36 -2.01 -20.61 8.22
CA THR A 36 -2.37 -19.76 9.36
C THR A 36 -3.82 -19.92 9.81
N PHE A 37 -4.75 -20.04 8.86
CA PHE A 37 -6.19 -20.04 9.12
C PHE A 37 -6.88 -21.35 8.71
N ASN A 38 -6.14 -22.35 8.23
CA ASN A 38 -6.66 -23.59 7.67
C ASN A 38 -7.61 -23.39 6.48
N MET A 39 -7.50 -22.25 5.78
CA MET A 39 -8.41 -21.87 4.69
C MET A 39 -7.90 -22.39 3.33
N ASN A 40 -8.80 -23.01 2.57
CA ASN A 40 -8.56 -23.39 1.17
C ASN A 40 -9.40 -22.50 0.27
N CYS A 41 -8.78 -21.60 -0.48
CA CYS A 41 -9.44 -20.72 -1.44
C CYS A 41 -8.79 -20.84 -2.83
N LYS A 42 -9.51 -20.40 -3.86
CA LYS A 42 -8.99 -20.33 -5.21
C LYS A 42 -8.22 -19.01 -5.40
N ILE A 43 -7.32 -18.97 -6.36
CA ILE A 43 -6.46 -17.79 -6.58
C ILE A 43 -7.28 -16.54 -6.96
N GLU A 44 -8.40 -16.73 -7.64
CA GLU A 44 -9.35 -15.67 -8.04
C GLU A 44 -10.05 -15.05 -6.82
N ASN A 45 -10.08 -15.75 -5.68
CA ASN A 45 -10.59 -15.17 -4.44
C ASN A 45 -9.67 -14.09 -3.86
N LEU A 46 -8.45 -13.93 -4.41
CA LEU A 46 -7.50 -12.88 -4.07
C LEU A 46 -7.42 -11.78 -5.14
N ASP A 47 -8.42 -11.65 -6.02
CA ASP A 47 -8.42 -10.62 -7.07
C ASP A 47 -8.40 -9.19 -6.53
N ALA A 48 -9.01 -8.95 -5.38
CA ALA A 48 -8.97 -7.66 -4.69
C ALA A 48 -7.65 -7.39 -3.96
N VAL A 49 -6.76 -8.38 -3.79
CA VAL A 49 -5.45 -8.18 -3.16
C VAL A 49 -4.43 -7.85 -4.25
N ALA A 50 -3.88 -6.63 -4.20
CA ALA A 50 -2.91 -6.16 -5.17
C ALA A 50 -1.60 -6.95 -5.05
N GLY A 51 -1.11 -7.45 -6.19
CA GLY A 51 0.23 -8.03 -6.27
C GLY A 51 1.33 -6.96 -6.42
N PRO A 52 2.62 -7.32 -6.26
CA PRO A 52 3.73 -6.38 -6.37
C PRO A 52 3.78 -5.56 -7.67
N VAL A 53 3.46 -6.17 -8.81
CA VAL A 53 3.49 -5.49 -10.12
C VAL A 53 2.25 -4.61 -10.28
N GLU A 54 1.08 -5.13 -9.92
CA GLU A 54 -0.17 -4.36 -9.87
C GLU A 54 -0.03 -3.11 -8.98
N LEU A 55 0.52 -3.24 -7.77
CA LEU A 55 0.74 -2.12 -6.85
C LEU A 55 1.65 -1.04 -7.47
N LYS A 56 2.77 -1.45 -8.09
CA LYS A 56 3.68 -0.50 -8.76
C LYS A 56 2.96 0.26 -9.88
N ASN A 57 2.11 -0.41 -10.64
CA ASN A 57 1.30 0.24 -11.67
C ASN A 57 0.27 1.19 -11.07
N ILE A 58 -0.38 0.82 -9.96
CA ILE A 58 -1.30 1.71 -9.23
C ILE A 58 -0.56 2.97 -8.79
N ILE A 59 0.57 2.85 -8.08
CA ILE A 59 1.37 3.98 -7.60
C ILE A 59 1.82 4.89 -8.75
N ALA A 60 2.29 4.30 -9.87
CA ALA A 60 2.77 5.07 -11.02
C ALA A 60 1.68 5.91 -11.70
N ASN A 61 0.41 5.52 -11.60
CA ASN A 61 -0.72 6.21 -12.23
C ASN A 61 -1.49 7.12 -11.27
N LEU A 62 -1.24 7.03 -9.96
CA LEU A 62 -1.80 7.95 -8.97
C LEU A 62 -1.22 9.36 -9.14
N LYS A 63 -2.01 10.35 -8.75
CA LYS A 63 -1.66 11.77 -8.75
C LYS A 63 -1.73 12.29 -7.31
N PRO A 64 -1.04 13.39 -6.96
CA PRO A 64 -1.07 13.92 -5.60
C PRO A 64 -2.48 14.06 -5.03
N PHE A 65 -3.40 14.64 -5.80
CA PHE A 65 -4.79 14.84 -5.38
C PHE A 65 -5.60 13.55 -5.22
N HIS A 66 -5.12 12.41 -5.74
CA HIS A 66 -5.79 11.12 -5.53
C HIS A 66 -5.61 10.56 -4.12
N TYR A 67 -4.65 11.09 -3.37
CA TYR A 67 -4.53 10.78 -1.96
C TYR A 67 -5.51 11.61 -1.14
N GLU A 68 -5.97 12.78 -1.62
CA GLU A 68 -6.76 13.76 -0.85
C GLU A 68 -8.15 13.24 -0.47
N VAL A 69 -8.43 13.18 0.83
CA VAL A 69 -9.74 12.88 1.41
C VAL A 69 -10.76 13.88 0.89
N GLY A 70 -11.80 13.36 0.27
CA GLY A 70 -12.83 14.15 -0.41
C GLY A 70 -13.18 13.57 -1.78
N GLU A 71 -13.53 14.43 -2.72
CA GLU A 71 -14.02 14.00 -4.04
C GLU A 71 -12.97 13.22 -4.85
N ASN A 72 -11.69 13.45 -4.58
CA ASN A 72 -10.61 12.83 -5.33
C ASN A 72 -10.00 11.60 -4.67
N PHE A 73 -10.45 11.21 -3.48
CA PHE A 73 -9.83 10.12 -2.73
C PHE A 73 -9.90 8.79 -3.48
N ARG A 74 -8.75 8.28 -3.92
CA ARG A 74 -8.55 7.00 -4.63
C ARG A 74 -7.50 6.12 -3.98
N ALA A 75 -6.65 6.65 -3.10
CA ALA A 75 -5.61 5.87 -2.44
C ALA A 75 -5.39 6.29 -0.99
N ASN A 76 -5.28 5.32 -0.09
CA ASN A 76 -4.84 5.51 1.28
C ASN A 76 -3.85 4.42 1.69
N PHE A 77 -2.55 4.70 1.64
CA PHE A 77 -1.51 3.71 1.91
C PHE A 77 -0.90 3.80 3.31
N HIS A 78 -1.47 4.59 4.20
CA HIS A 78 -0.98 4.72 5.57
C HIS A 78 -2.14 4.96 6.54
N LEU A 79 -2.43 3.97 7.38
CA LEU A 79 -3.34 4.05 8.53
C LEU A 79 -3.13 2.87 9.49
N HIS A 80 -3.64 3.04 10.70
CA HIS A 80 -3.47 2.09 11.80
C HIS A 80 -4.78 1.45 12.23
N THR A 81 -4.70 0.20 12.66
CA THR A 81 -5.82 -0.57 13.21
C THR A 81 -5.56 -0.89 14.68
N LYS A 82 -6.55 -1.53 15.34
CA LYS A 82 -6.42 -2.02 16.72
C LYS A 82 -5.31 -3.06 16.92
N VAL A 83 -4.68 -3.53 15.84
CA VAL A 83 -3.55 -4.46 15.92
C VAL A 83 -2.28 -3.74 16.40
N SER A 84 -2.15 -2.44 16.12
CA SER A 84 -1.15 -1.57 16.74
C SER A 84 -1.83 -0.59 17.71
N ASP A 85 -2.09 0.63 17.28
CA ASP A 85 -2.59 1.75 18.09
C ASP A 85 -3.73 2.53 17.42
N GLY A 86 -4.26 2.04 16.31
CA GLY A 86 -5.45 2.57 15.68
C GLY A 86 -6.75 2.12 16.35
N SER A 87 -7.87 2.70 15.92
CA SER A 87 -9.20 2.45 16.48
C SER A 87 -10.10 1.58 15.59
N LEU A 88 -9.76 1.40 14.32
CA LEU A 88 -10.46 0.49 13.40
C LEU A 88 -10.07 -0.96 13.68
N THR A 89 -11.02 -1.88 13.65
CA THR A 89 -10.69 -3.30 13.40
C THR A 89 -10.36 -3.51 11.92
N PRO A 90 -9.60 -4.54 11.54
CA PRO A 90 -9.38 -4.89 10.13
C PRO A 90 -10.68 -5.07 9.34
N LYS A 91 -11.72 -5.61 9.98
CA LYS A 91 -13.07 -5.73 9.40
C LYS A 91 -13.72 -4.36 9.14
N GLU A 92 -13.76 -3.47 10.14
CA GLU A 92 -14.33 -2.12 9.98
C GLU A 92 -13.57 -1.32 8.91
N PHE A 93 -12.24 -1.48 8.82
CA PHE A 93 -11.43 -0.91 7.75
C PHE A 93 -11.88 -1.40 6.37
N LEU A 94 -12.05 -2.72 6.19
CA LEU A 94 -12.49 -3.31 4.93
C LEU A 94 -13.91 -2.86 4.54
N GLU A 95 -14.82 -2.76 5.51
CA GLU A 95 -16.19 -2.28 5.29
C GLU A 95 -16.19 -0.84 4.76
N GLN A 96 -15.46 0.08 5.41
CA GLN A 96 -15.36 1.46 4.94
C GLN A 96 -14.68 1.57 3.57
N CYS A 97 -13.62 0.79 3.32
CA CYS A 97 -12.93 0.80 2.03
C CYS A 97 -13.81 0.30 0.89
N LYS A 98 -14.56 -0.78 1.13
CA LYS A 98 -15.53 -1.34 0.18
C LYS A 98 -16.60 -0.31 -0.17
N GLU A 99 -17.22 0.30 0.84
CA GLU A 99 -18.28 1.28 0.65
C GLU A 99 -17.78 2.49 -0.15
N TRP A 100 -16.59 2.99 0.17
CA TRP A 100 -15.98 4.09 -0.57
C TRP A 100 -15.64 3.70 -2.02
N ALA A 101 -15.05 2.52 -2.22
CA ALA A 101 -14.72 2.01 -3.55
C ALA A 101 -15.97 1.88 -4.45
N ASP A 102 -17.06 1.35 -3.89
CA ASP A 102 -18.35 1.22 -4.59
C ASP A 102 -18.96 2.58 -4.91
N TYR A 103 -18.88 3.54 -3.99
CA TYR A 103 -19.31 4.91 -4.22
C TYR A 103 -18.52 5.56 -5.36
N VAL A 104 -17.19 5.45 -5.37
CA VAL A 104 -16.34 5.99 -6.44
C VAL A 104 -16.68 5.35 -7.78
N PHE A 105 -16.79 4.02 -7.82
CA PHE A 105 -17.10 3.27 -9.04
C PHE A 105 -18.42 3.73 -9.68
N LYS A 106 -19.46 3.96 -8.87
CA LYS A 106 -20.78 4.39 -9.34
C LYS A 106 -20.80 5.84 -9.82
N ASN A 107 -20.06 6.75 -9.17
CA ASN A 107 -20.28 8.19 -9.34
C ASN A 107 -19.24 8.91 -10.20
N LYS A 108 -18.00 8.39 -10.33
CA LYS A 108 -16.88 9.21 -10.79
C LYS A 108 -16.29 8.85 -12.15
N LYS A 109 -17.02 8.06 -12.97
CA LYS A 109 -16.58 7.49 -14.26
C LYS A 109 -15.19 6.87 -14.15
N VAL A 110 -15.16 5.56 -13.92
CA VAL A 110 -13.92 4.79 -13.69
C VAL A 110 -12.88 5.11 -14.78
N ASN A 111 -11.71 5.59 -14.34
CA ASN A 111 -10.51 5.65 -15.16
C ASN A 111 -9.98 4.21 -15.30
N THR A 112 -9.61 3.79 -16.51
CA THR A 112 -9.08 2.44 -16.75
C THR A 112 -7.72 2.20 -16.09
N ASP A 113 -6.99 3.26 -15.73
CA ASP A 113 -5.59 3.16 -15.34
C ASP A 113 -5.37 3.03 -13.82
N ILE A 114 -6.39 3.35 -13.01
CA ILE A 114 -6.36 3.19 -11.54
C ILE A 114 -7.67 2.56 -11.04
N PRO A 115 -7.62 1.72 -9.99
CA PRO A 115 -8.83 1.18 -9.37
C PRO A 115 -9.68 2.29 -8.72
N PRO A 116 -10.99 2.05 -8.50
CA PRO A 116 -11.86 2.99 -7.80
C PRO A 116 -11.32 3.41 -6.43
N PHE A 117 -10.75 2.47 -5.67
CA PHE A 117 -10.03 2.79 -4.44
C PHE A 117 -9.00 1.73 -4.12
N SER A 118 -7.83 2.15 -3.62
CA SER A 118 -6.81 1.26 -3.06
C SER A 118 -6.45 1.68 -1.64
N ALA A 119 -6.28 0.73 -0.74
CA ALA A 119 -5.85 1.07 0.61
C ALA A 119 -5.03 -0.04 1.27
N ALA A 120 -4.19 0.36 2.23
CA ALA A 120 -3.33 -0.52 3.01
C ALA A 120 -3.63 -0.42 4.50
N ILE A 121 -3.49 -1.53 5.21
CA ILE A 121 -3.30 -1.51 6.67
C ILE A 121 -1.79 -1.46 6.90
N THR A 122 -1.30 -0.51 7.71
CA THR A 122 0.13 -0.30 7.96
C THR A 122 0.45 -0.22 9.45
N ASP A 123 -0.15 -1.11 10.26
CA ASP A 123 0.13 -1.19 11.70
C ASP A 123 1.64 -1.20 12.03
N HIS A 124 2.02 -0.49 13.09
CA HIS A 124 3.40 -0.41 13.59
C HIS A 124 3.99 -1.80 13.85
N ASP A 125 5.00 -2.17 13.06
CA ASP A 125 5.76 -3.42 13.09
C ASP A 125 4.85 -4.66 13.26
N ARG A 126 3.65 -4.66 12.69
CA ARG A 126 2.70 -5.77 12.80
C ARG A 126 1.95 -5.99 11.50
N VAL A 127 1.65 -7.27 11.24
CA VAL A 127 0.88 -7.68 10.05
C VAL A 127 -0.32 -8.56 10.37
N ALA A 128 -0.70 -8.69 11.65
CA ALA A 128 -1.84 -9.52 12.01
C ALA A 128 -3.14 -9.00 11.37
N GLY A 129 -3.34 -7.67 11.34
CA GLY A 129 -4.49 -7.04 10.70
C GLY A 129 -4.51 -7.24 9.20
N VAL A 130 -3.34 -7.21 8.56
CA VAL A 130 -3.18 -7.53 7.13
C VAL A 130 -3.57 -8.97 6.83
N LYS A 131 -3.09 -9.93 7.64
CA LYS A 131 -3.42 -11.37 7.47
C LYS A 131 -4.91 -11.62 7.62
N GLU A 132 -5.54 -10.99 8.62
CA GLU A 132 -6.98 -11.03 8.83
C GLU A 132 -7.74 -10.43 7.63
N ALA A 133 -7.33 -9.27 7.14
CA ALA A 133 -7.98 -8.62 5.99
C ALA A 133 -7.92 -9.50 4.72
N ILE A 134 -6.77 -10.11 4.42
CA ILE A 134 -6.63 -11.04 3.30
C ILE A 134 -7.56 -12.26 3.47
N ALA A 135 -7.68 -12.78 4.69
CA ALA A 135 -8.60 -13.89 4.98
C ALA A 135 -10.07 -13.48 4.74
N LEU A 136 -10.51 -12.33 5.26
CA LEU A 136 -11.86 -11.80 5.08
C LEU A 136 -12.20 -11.54 3.60
N ILE A 137 -11.25 -10.98 2.84
CA ILE A 137 -11.39 -10.78 1.39
C ILE A 137 -11.57 -12.13 0.68
N SER A 138 -10.73 -13.12 1.01
CA SER A 138 -10.78 -14.42 0.33
C SER A 138 -12.08 -15.20 0.55
N GLN A 139 -12.80 -14.91 1.65
CA GLN A 139 -14.12 -15.51 1.94
C GLN A 139 -15.25 -14.83 1.17
N ASN A 140 -15.12 -13.53 0.89
CA ASN A 140 -16.17 -12.72 0.27
C ASN A 140 -15.64 -11.89 -0.93
N PRO A 141 -14.97 -12.51 -1.91
CA PRO A 141 -14.20 -11.76 -2.93
C PRO A 141 -15.06 -10.82 -3.79
N GLN A 142 -16.33 -11.17 -4.02
CA GLN A 142 -17.25 -10.35 -4.81
C GLN A 142 -17.62 -9.02 -4.14
N ASP A 143 -17.56 -8.97 -2.82
CA ASP A 143 -17.78 -7.75 -2.06
C ASP A 143 -16.69 -6.71 -2.29
N TYR A 144 -15.49 -7.13 -2.68
CA TYR A 144 -14.32 -6.26 -2.82
C TYR A 144 -13.93 -6.03 -4.28
N LYS A 145 -14.80 -6.35 -5.26
CA LYS A 145 -14.47 -6.29 -6.71
C LYS A 145 -14.05 -4.90 -7.21
N ASN A 146 -14.47 -3.83 -6.52
CA ASN A 146 -14.14 -2.44 -6.87
C ASN A 146 -12.98 -1.88 -6.03
N PHE A 147 -12.48 -2.66 -5.07
CA PHE A 147 -11.45 -2.27 -4.12
C PHE A 147 -10.14 -3.02 -4.39
N LYS A 148 -9.01 -2.35 -4.14
CA LYS A 148 -7.69 -2.98 -4.12
C LYS A 148 -7.04 -2.86 -2.75
N PHE A 149 -7.03 -3.97 -2.02
CA PHE A 149 -6.31 -4.11 -0.77
C PHE A 149 -4.82 -4.27 -1.03
N VAL A 150 -4.00 -3.52 -0.30
CA VAL A 150 -2.54 -3.58 -0.34
C VAL A 150 -2.03 -4.06 1.01
N ALA A 151 -1.24 -5.14 1.02
CA ALA A 151 -0.57 -5.59 2.24
C ALA A 151 0.47 -4.54 2.66
N GLY A 152 0.44 -4.11 3.93
CA GLY A 152 1.31 -3.05 4.41
C GLY A 152 1.84 -3.27 5.83
N CYS A 153 2.80 -2.44 6.23
CA CYS A 153 3.29 -2.32 7.60
C CYS A 153 4.11 -1.03 7.70
N GLU A 154 3.93 -0.25 8.76
CA GLU A 154 4.86 0.82 9.10
C GLU A 154 5.98 0.23 9.94
N PHE A 155 7.19 0.23 9.39
CA PHE A 155 8.37 -0.29 10.07
C PHE A 155 9.13 0.83 10.76
N LEU A 156 9.39 0.69 12.06
CA LEU A 156 10.34 1.55 12.77
C LEU A 156 11.76 1.04 12.52
N PHE A 157 12.56 1.75 11.73
CA PHE A 157 13.95 1.40 11.45
C PHE A 157 14.94 2.24 12.25
N HIS A 158 16.04 1.61 12.63
CA HIS A 158 17.24 2.22 13.22
C HIS A 158 18.44 2.10 12.27
N GLY A 159 19.50 2.86 12.55
CA GLY A 159 20.78 2.75 11.83
C GLY A 159 21.04 3.88 10.84
N TYR A 160 20.29 4.99 10.93
CA TYR A 160 20.75 6.28 10.42
C TYR A 160 21.78 6.93 11.39
N LYS A 161 22.10 8.22 11.21
CA LYS A 161 23.09 8.97 12.01
C LYS A 161 22.50 9.38 13.38
N GLU A 162 23.32 9.29 14.42
CA GLU A 162 23.02 9.84 15.75
C GLU A 162 22.99 11.39 15.74
N PRO A 163 22.20 12.04 16.62
CA PRO A 163 21.34 11.45 17.66
C PRO A 163 19.96 10.99 17.15
N TYR A 164 19.69 11.11 15.84
CA TYR A 164 18.38 10.82 15.25
C TYR A 164 18.44 9.60 14.32
N SER A 165 18.85 8.46 14.87
CA SER A 165 19.10 7.25 14.08
C SER A 165 17.82 6.49 13.67
N ALA A 166 16.69 6.80 14.30
CA ALA A 166 15.40 6.18 14.04
C ALA A 166 14.54 6.97 13.05
N PHE A 167 13.80 6.24 12.20
CA PHE A 167 12.81 6.77 11.28
C PHE A 167 11.84 5.65 10.86
N GLU A 168 10.64 6.03 10.43
CA GLU A 168 9.61 5.07 10.00
C GLU A 168 9.59 4.93 8.48
N ALA A 169 9.30 3.73 8.00
CA ALA A 169 9.09 3.48 6.58
C ALA A 169 7.87 2.58 6.37
N VAL A 170 6.96 3.03 5.52
CA VAL A 170 5.80 2.25 5.08
C VAL A 170 6.24 1.26 4.02
N GLY A 171 6.14 -0.03 4.35
CA GLY A 171 6.33 -1.13 3.41
C GLY A 171 4.99 -1.56 2.81
N LEU A 172 4.93 -1.74 1.49
CA LEU A 172 3.70 -2.08 0.76
C LEU A 172 3.92 -3.22 -0.24
N GLY A 173 2.93 -4.10 -0.39
CA GLY A 173 2.88 -5.14 -1.42
C GLY A 173 3.79 -6.35 -1.18
N PHE A 174 4.36 -6.50 0.02
CA PHE A 174 5.12 -7.69 0.39
C PHE A 174 4.18 -8.82 0.87
N ASN A 175 4.66 -10.07 0.88
CA ASN A 175 3.91 -11.20 1.44
C ASN A 175 3.92 -11.17 2.99
N PRO A 176 2.78 -10.91 3.68
CA PRO A 176 2.74 -10.83 5.14
C PRO A 176 2.92 -12.20 5.83
N PHE A 177 2.86 -13.30 5.09
CA PHE A 177 3.09 -14.66 5.61
C PHE A 177 4.54 -15.13 5.43
N ASP A 178 5.41 -14.29 4.88
CA ASP A 178 6.82 -14.63 4.72
C ASP A 178 7.52 -14.70 6.09
N LYS A 179 7.94 -15.91 6.48
CA LYS A 179 8.60 -16.16 7.76
C LYS A 179 9.95 -15.45 7.87
N THR A 180 10.58 -15.08 6.77
CA THR A 180 11.86 -14.34 6.78
C THR A 180 11.69 -12.91 7.30
N LEU A 181 10.48 -12.37 7.28
CA LEU A 181 10.13 -11.04 7.79
C LEU A 181 9.68 -11.05 9.26
N GLN A 182 9.55 -12.23 9.89
CA GLN A 182 8.99 -12.33 11.24
C GLN A 182 9.77 -11.51 12.29
N SER A 183 11.10 -11.36 12.12
CA SER A 183 11.91 -10.53 13.01
C SER A 183 11.56 -9.05 12.94
N LEU A 184 11.03 -8.58 11.80
CA LEU A 184 10.64 -7.20 11.57
C LEU A 184 9.25 -6.85 12.11
N MET A 185 8.48 -7.85 12.53
CA MET A 185 7.05 -7.74 12.78
C MET A 185 6.69 -8.09 14.24
N GLN A 186 7.44 -7.52 15.20
CA GLN A 186 7.28 -7.78 16.63
C GLN A 186 6.60 -6.62 17.40
N GLY A 187 6.02 -5.63 16.70
CA GLY A 187 5.44 -4.43 17.29
C GLY A 187 6.49 -3.47 17.84
N PHE A 188 6.09 -2.56 18.73
CA PHE A 188 6.96 -1.54 19.34
C PHE A 188 8.21 -2.06 20.10
N GLY A 189 8.36 -3.38 20.28
CA GLY A 189 9.58 -4.00 20.81
C GLY A 189 10.61 -4.37 19.73
N SER A 190 10.29 -4.15 18.45
CA SER A 190 11.16 -4.43 17.32
C SER A 190 12.34 -3.44 17.31
N HIS A 191 13.55 -3.96 17.16
CA HIS A 191 14.76 -3.14 17.02
C HIS A 191 15.28 -3.27 15.59
N ASN A 192 14.40 -2.99 14.63
CA ASN A 192 14.66 -3.28 13.23
C ASN A 192 15.82 -2.41 12.75
N HIS A 193 16.87 -3.04 12.24
CA HIS A 193 17.96 -2.29 11.64
C HIS A 193 17.66 -2.07 10.16
N VAL A 194 17.92 -0.87 9.64
CA VAL A 194 17.65 -0.48 8.24
C VAL A 194 18.26 -1.43 7.20
N SER A 195 19.36 -2.13 7.56
CA SER A 195 19.99 -3.15 6.71
C SER A 195 19.06 -4.34 6.40
N GLU A 196 17.98 -4.51 7.15
CA GLU A 196 16.94 -5.51 6.94
C GLU A 196 15.83 -5.06 5.98
N ALA A 197 15.76 -3.78 5.60
CA ALA A 197 14.80 -3.25 4.62
C ALA A 197 14.81 -4.04 3.29
N LYS A 198 15.97 -4.55 2.89
CA LYS A 198 16.12 -5.45 1.73
C LYS A 198 15.28 -6.73 1.82
N LYS A 199 14.98 -7.23 3.02
CA LYS A 199 14.12 -8.41 3.20
C LYS A 199 12.71 -8.12 2.70
N VAL A 200 12.17 -6.94 3.02
CA VAL A 200 10.84 -6.48 2.56
C VAL A 200 10.81 -6.42 1.03
N ARG A 201 11.87 -5.88 0.40
CA ARG A 201 11.99 -5.85 -1.07
C ARG A 201 12.06 -7.23 -1.69
N ASN A 202 12.85 -8.13 -1.11
CA ASN A 202 12.98 -9.51 -1.57
C ASN A 202 11.65 -10.27 -1.47
N ALA A 203 10.80 -9.91 -0.51
CA ALA A 203 9.43 -10.40 -0.37
C ALA A 203 8.43 -9.73 -1.34
N GLY A 204 8.90 -8.93 -2.29
CA GLY A 204 8.11 -8.25 -3.33
C GLY A 204 7.68 -6.83 -2.98
N GLY A 205 7.96 -6.36 -1.76
CA GLY A 205 7.51 -5.06 -1.29
C GLY A 205 8.25 -3.87 -1.87
N VAL A 206 7.62 -2.71 -1.75
CA VAL A 206 8.25 -1.38 -1.90
C VAL A 206 8.24 -0.68 -0.55
N LEU A 207 9.17 0.26 -0.34
CA LEU A 207 9.29 1.02 0.91
C LEU A 207 9.32 2.51 0.61
N SER A 208 8.53 3.28 1.37
CA SER A 208 8.55 4.73 1.38
C SER A 208 8.85 5.27 2.77
N TRP A 209 9.71 6.29 2.89
CA TRP A 209 9.88 7.03 4.15
C TRP A 209 8.52 7.64 4.56
N ALA A 210 8.07 7.30 5.78
CA ALA A 210 6.81 7.74 6.33
C ALA A 210 6.87 9.19 6.81
N HIS A 211 5.77 9.93 6.60
CA HIS A 211 5.50 11.27 7.15
C HIS A 211 6.71 12.21 7.37
N PRO A 212 7.54 12.55 6.34
CA PRO A 212 8.65 13.50 6.48
C PRO A 212 8.31 14.83 7.17
N ILE A 213 7.05 15.26 7.09
CA ILE A 213 6.52 16.45 7.77
C ILE A 213 6.66 16.41 9.31
N VAL A 214 6.77 15.23 9.91
CA VAL A 214 7.00 15.04 11.36
C VAL A 214 8.49 15.20 11.71
N THR A 215 9.38 14.93 10.76
CA THR A 215 10.85 15.03 10.94
C THR A 215 11.50 15.86 9.82
N PRO A 216 11.10 17.13 9.65
CA PRO A 216 11.56 17.97 8.55
C PRO A 216 13.07 18.21 8.58
N GLU A 217 13.72 18.06 9.74
CA GLU A 217 15.18 18.16 9.89
C GLU A 217 15.94 17.08 9.12
N LYS A 218 15.30 15.95 8.81
CA LYS A 218 15.88 14.88 7.99
C LYS A 218 15.77 15.15 6.49
N ILE A 219 15.07 16.20 6.05
CA ILE A 219 14.93 16.56 4.63
C ILE A 219 16.22 17.20 4.12
N ASN A 220 17.18 16.36 3.75
CA ASN A 220 18.47 16.75 3.18
C ASN A 220 19.04 15.66 2.25
N GLU A 221 20.04 16.01 1.45
CA GLU A 221 20.62 15.10 0.46
C GLU A 221 21.25 13.85 1.07
N ASP A 222 21.89 13.99 2.23
CA ASP A 222 22.55 12.89 2.93
C ASP A 222 21.53 11.80 3.32
N PHE A 223 20.38 12.20 3.87
CA PHE A 223 19.35 11.27 4.27
C PHE A 223 18.69 10.59 3.06
N PHE A 224 18.40 11.34 2.00
CA PHE A 224 17.86 10.76 0.76
C PHE A 224 18.83 9.77 0.10
N ALA A 225 20.13 10.09 0.06
CA ALA A 225 21.16 9.17 -0.41
C ALA A 225 21.22 7.90 0.44
N PHE A 226 21.10 8.04 1.77
CA PHE A 226 21.04 6.92 2.71
C PHE A 226 19.80 6.03 2.51
N LEU A 227 18.61 6.62 2.34
CA LEU A 227 17.37 5.88 2.06
C LEU A 227 17.50 5.04 0.78
N LYS A 228 17.98 5.65 -0.31
CA LYS A 228 18.21 4.98 -1.59
C LYS A 228 19.21 3.83 -1.46
N ALA A 229 20.34 4.05 -0.78
CA ALA A 229 21.35 3.02 -0.55
C ALA A 229 20.79 1.85 0.28
N SER A 230 19.82 2.12 1.15
CA SER A 230 19.15 1.13 1.98
C SER A 230 18.00 0.39 1.26
N GLY A 231 17.66 0.79 0.03
CA GLY A 231 16.56 0.22 -0.74
C GLY A 231 15.19 0.80 -0.40
N ILE A 232 15.14 1.95 0.27
CA ILE A 232 13.93 2.72 0.49
C ILE A 232 13.85 3.73 -0.65
N ASP A 233 13.06 3.39 -1.67
CA ASP A 233 13.02 4.06 -2.97
C ASP A 233 11.82 5.03 -3.11
N GLY A 234 11.03 5.21 -2.05
CA GLY A 234 9.87 6.10 -2.03
C GLY A 234 9.83 7.03 -0.82
N VAL A 235 8.92 8.00 -0.88
CA VAL A 235 8.66 8.97 0.19
C VAL A 235 7.16 9.26 0.24
N GLU A 236 6.59 9.35 1.43
CA GLU A 236 5.26 9.94 1.58
C GLU A 236 5.34 11.44 1.37
N GLY A 237 4.81 11.92 0.23
CA GLY A 237 4.80 13.35 -0.11
C GLY A 237 3.40 13.97 -0.13
N ASN A 238 2.36 13.15 -0.02
CA ASN A 238 0.96 13.57 -0.09
C ASN A 238 0.30 13.52 1.29
N TYR A 239 0.62 14.51 2.12
CA TYR A 239 0.14 14.65 3.51
C TYR A 239 -1.30 15.14 3.60
N GLN A 240 -2.06 14.57 4.53
CA GLN A 240 -3.41 15.02 4.91
C GLN A 240 -3.66 14.98 6.41
N TYR A 241 -2.61 15.13 7.19
CA TYR A 241 -2.75 15.07 8.63
C TYR A 241 -3.45 16.34 9.10
N PRO A 242 -4.65 16.24 9.70
CA PRO A 242 -5.51 17.40 9.98
C PRO A 242 -4.95 18.33 11.06
N HIS A 243 -3.81 18.01 11.65
CA HIS A 243 -3.16 18.78 12.70
C HIS A 243 -2.12 19.77 12.19
N TRP A 244 -1.70 19.68 10.92
CA TRP A 244 -0.78 20.64 10.30
C TRP A 244 -1.55 21.66 9.46
N ASP A 245 -1.19 22.94 9.59
CA ASP A 245 -1.73 23.99 8.74
C ASP A 245 -1.14 23.94 7.32
N GLU A 246 -1.86 24.56 6.38
CA GLU A 246 -1.51 24.54 4.96
C GLU A 246 -0.17 25.25 4.66
N GLU A 247 0.17 26.29 5.43
CA GLU A 247 1.42 27.04 5.25
C GLU A 247 2.62 26.15 5.57
N TYR A 248 2.60 25.48 6.72
CA TYR A 248 3.64 24.54 7.13
C TYR A 248 3.78 23.36 6.15
N VAL A 249 2.65 22.76 5.73
CA VAL A 249 2.65 21.68 4.73
C VAL A 249 3.32 22.14 3.43
N ASN A 250 3.02 23.36 2.98
CA ASN A 250 3.59 23.92 1.76
C ASN A 250 5.09 24.21 1.90
N GLU A 251 5.55 24.71 3.05
CA GLU A 251 6.98 24.91 3.32
C GLU A 251 7.77 23.59 3.30
N VAL A 252 7.25 22.55 3.94
CA VAL A 252 7.88 21.21 3.90
C VAL A 252 7.89 20.66 2.47
N LYS A 253 6.80 20.81 1.70
CA LYS A 253 6.76 20.35 0.30
C LYS A 253 7.79 21.08 -0.58
N LYS A 254 8.03 22.38 -0.37
CA LYS A 254 9.02 23.17 -1.13
C LYS A 254 10.44 22.60 -0.98
N THR A 255 10.80 22.08 0.19
CA THR A 255 12.13 21.47 0.43
C THR A 255 12.17 20.01 0.02
N LEU A 256 11.06 19.27 0.18
CA LEU A 256 10.97 17.84 -0.11
C LEU A 256 10.95 17.51 -1.60
N MET A 257 10.14 18.23 -2.39
CA MET A 257 9.90 17.90 -3.80
C MET A 257 11.17 17.91 -4.67
N PRO A 258 12.08 18.90 -4.54
CA PRO A 258 13.34 18.88 -5.29
C PRO A 258 14.21 17.64 -5.01
N LEU A 259 14.20 17.14 -3.77
CA LEU A 259 14.93 15.93 -3.39
C LEU A 259 14.27 14.67 -3.95
N ILE A 260 12.94 14.57 -3.89
CA ILE A 260 12.19 13.47 -4.51
C ILE A 260 12.52 13.38 -6.01
N GLU A 261 12.52 14.51 -6.73
CA GLU A 261 12.86 14.58 -8.14
C GLU A 261 14.33 14.19 -8.39
N LYS A 262 15.27 14.79 -7.64
CA LYS A 262 16.71 14.53 -7.76
C LYS A 262 17.05 13.05 -7.57
N PHE A 263 16.45 12.39 -6.58
CA PHE A 263 16.70 10.99 -6.24
C PHE A 263 15.78 10.00 -6.97
N LYS A 264 14.87 10.50 -7.82
CA LYS A 264 13.89 9.71 -8.60
C LYS A 264 13.11 8.75 -7.72
N MET A 265 12.60 9.26 -6.59
CA MET A 265 11.82 8.47 -5.63
C MET A 265 10.35 8.44 -6.05
N PHE A 266 9.68 7.30 -5.84
CA PHE A 266 8.23 7.26 -6.03
C PHE A 266 7.54 7.93 -4.84
N VAL A 267 6.35 8.49 -5.08
CA VAL A 267 5.62 9.22 -4.04
C VAL A 267 4.38 8.44 -3.62
N THR A 268 4.19 8.30 -2.31
CA THR A 268 3.01 7.70 -1.68
C THR A 268 2.30 8.74 -0.80
N GLY A 269 1.27 8.30 -0.11
CA GLY A 269 0.57 9.08 0.89
C GLY A 269 -0.50 8.23 1.56
N GLY A 270 -1.03 8.76 2.65
CA GLY A 270 -2.11 8.18 3.42
C GLY A 270 -2.56 9.15 4.50
N THR A 271 -3.58 8.74 5.25
CA THR A 271 -4.18 9.58 6.27
C THR A 271 -3.45 9.52 7.61
N ASP A 272 -2.60 8.50 7.80
CA ASP A 272 -1.99 8.15 9.09
C ASP A 272 -3.06 8.12 10.21
N SER A 273 -4.24 7.64 9.85
CA SER A 273 -5.39 7.66 10.74
C SER A 273 -5.24 6.58 11.80
N HIS A 274 -5.30 7.01 13.05
CA HIS A 274 -5.44 6.16 14.23
C HIS A 274 -6.90 6.11 14.74
N ARG A 275 -7.81 6.78 14.02
CA ARG A 275 -9.20 6.98 14.42
C ARG A 275 -10.09 5.89 13.85
N LYS A 276 -11.39 5.93 14.17
CA LYS A 276 -12.39 4.99 13.67
C LYS A 276 -12.88 5.35 12.24
N THR A 277 -11.99 5.84 11.39
CA THR A 277 -12.28 6.38 10.05
C THR A 277 -11.09 6.21 9.12
N ILE A 278 -11.36 5.83 7.86
CA ILE A 278 -10.38 5.84 6.76
C ILE A 278 -10.20 7.22 6.12
N PHE A 279 -11.09 8.17 6.45
CA PHE A 279 -11.07 9.58 6.07
C PHE A 279 -10.43 10.43 7.15
#